data_AF-A0A1H6JUF0-F1
#
_entry.id   AF-A0A1H6JUF0-F1
#
_cell.length_a   1.000
_cell.length_b   1.000
_cell.length_c   1.000
_cell.angle_alpha   90.00
_cell.angle_beta   90.00
_cell.angle_gamma   90.00
#
_symmetry.space_group_name_H-M   'P 1'
#
loop_
_entity.id
_entity.type
_entity.pdbx_description
1 polymer ?
#
loop_
_entity_poly.entity_id
_entity_poly.type
_entity_poly.pdbx_seq_one_letter_code
_entity_poly.pdbx_strand_id
1 'polypeptide(L)'
;MKKSIAMAAAIVMSFSALSMTAAAEDVTKVYVTISDNNKKIVLAEEPIEVTDIDSDGKLTINDALYIAHEKFYEGGAAAGYKSSVGQWGLGLDKLWGIENGGSYGYYVNHVAANGLSDIIANDALVDAFVYSDAKSYSDKYTYFTMRNHPDSDPGYEVESSLMYVDFDANWTPVSKPVAGAKITVNGKETDVVTGDDGSFKITLTEPGKNVVSAVSDTLNIVPPTFTVNINGETTSTTTTSSATTTTTETTTTTAKTTAKTTAKTTAKATTAKKSDSPKTGDKGAGVTVFALGAAAAVAIAFRHKDEE
;
A
#
# COMPACT_ATOMS: atom_id res chain seq x y z
N MET A 1 12.59 57.29 -57.89
CA MET A 1 13.53 56.15 -57.80
C MET A 1 14.13 56.11 -56.40
N LYS A 2 13.92 54.99 -55.68
CA LYS A 2 14.77 54.40 -54.61
C LYS A 2 14.94 55.22 -53.31
N LYS A 3 14.80 54.73 -52.06
CA LYS A 3 14.55 53.42 -51.45
C LYS A 3 14.31 53.68 -49.92
N SER A 4 13.25 53.09 -49.35
CA SER A 4 13.10 52.44 -48.01
C SER A 4 13.90 52.90 -46.77
N ILE A 5 13.19 53.05 -45.63
CA ILE A 5 13.47 52.57 -44.23
C ILE A 5 12.23 52.92 -43.36
N ALA A 6 11.33 51.96 -43.08
CA ALA A 6 11.16 51.18 -41.83
C ALA A 6 10.51 51.99 -40.67
N MET A 7 9.21 51.83 -40.39
CA MET A 7 8.58 50.83 -39.50
C MET A 7 9.00 50.98 -38.03
N ALA A 8 8.16 51.64 -37.22
CA ALA A 8 8.18 51.55 -35.76
C ALA A 8 6.80 51.89 -35.14
N ALA A 9 6.28 50.94 -34.38
CA ALA A 9 5.31 51.06 -33.28
C ALA A 9 3.89 51.60 -33.57
N ALA A 10 3.05 50.75 -34.16
CA ALA A 10 1.59 50.85 -34.04
C ALA A 10 0.96 49.46 -33.87
N ILE A 11 1.38 48.70 -32.84
CA ILE A 11 0.67 47.50 -32.37
C ILE A 11 0.84 47.39 -30.86
N VAL A 12 0.09 48.21 -30.12
CA VAL A 12 -0.26 47.97 -28.71
C VAL A 12 -1.71 48.43 -28.59
N MET A 13 -2.56 47.66 -27.90
CA MET A 13 -3.99 47.89 -27.61
C MET A 13 -5.02 47.21 -28.52
N SER A 14 -4.88 45.90 -28.77
CA SER A 14 -6.07 45.06 -28.94
C SER A 14 -5.73 43.61 -28.62
N PHE A 15 -6.66 42.90 -27.96
CA PHE A 15 -6.57 41.53 -27.44
C PHE A 15 -6.02 41.33 -26.02
N SER A 16 -6.67 41.96 -25.04
CA SER A 16 -6.75 41.42 -23.67
C SER A 16 -8.20 41.05 -23.35
N ALA A 17 -8.71 40.05 -24.08
CA ALA A 17 -9.90 39.30 -23.73
C ALA A 17 -9.82 37.93 -24.41
N LEU A 18 -8.74 37.19 -24.12
CA LEU A 18 -8.87 35.74 -24.14
C LEU A 18 -9.74 35.43 -22.93
N SER A 19 -11.03 35.24 -23.19
CA SER A 19 -11.88 34.39 -22.39
C SER A 19 -11.08 33.14 -22.06
N MET A 20 -10.50 33.11 -20.86
CA MET A 20 -10.14 31.85 -20.22
C MET A 20 -11.46 31.12 -20.06
N THR A 21 -11.81 30.31 -21.05
CA THR A 21 -12.64 29.14 -20.77
C THR A 21 -11.80 28.38 -19.76
N ALA A 22 -12.10 28.55 -18.48
CA ALA A 22 -11.76 27.57 -17.49
C ALA A 22 -12.42 26.28 -17.99
N ALA A 23 -11.68 25.49 -18.76
CA ALA A 23 -11.97 24.07 -18.83
C ALA A 23 -11.93 23.65 -17.37
N ALA A 24 -13.08 23.26 -16.81
CA ALA A 24 -13.05 22.46 -15.61
C ALA A 24 -12.11 21.30 -15.96
N GLU A 25 -10.96 21.22 -15.29
CA GLU A 25 -10.16 20.01 -15.36
C GLU A 25 -11.10 18.89 -14.95
N ASP A 26 -11.34 17.94 -15.86
CA ASP A 26 -12.13 16.76 -15.56
C ASP A 26 -11.39 16.02 -14.44
N VAL A 27 -11.88 16.20 -13.21
CA VAL A 27 -11.31 15.58 -12.02
C VAL A 27 -11.47 14.07 -12.18
N THR A 28 -10.36 13.36 -12.29
CA THR A 28 -10.37 11.90 -12.34
C THR A 28 -10.50 11.36 -10.92
N LYS A 29 -11.66 10.82 -10.61
CA LYS A 29 -11.96 10.15 -9.35
C LYS A 29 -11.85 8.64 -9.53
N VAL A 30 -11.15 7.96 -8.63
CA VAL A 30 -11.05 6.50 -8.59
C VAL A 30 -11.32 5.99 -7.18
N TYR A 31 -11.58 4.68 -7.05
CA TYR A 31 -11.89 4.03 -5.79
C TYR A 31 -10.80 3.03 -5.46
N VAL A 32 -10.12 3.23 -4.32
CA VAL A 32 -8.95 2.43 -3.95
C VAL A 32 -9.27 1.48 -2.81
N THR A 33 -8.93 0.21 -3.01
CA THR A 33 -8.95 -0.82 -1.97
C THR A 33 -7.54 -1.33 -1.72
N ILE A 34 -7.14 -1.44 -0.46
CA ILE A 34 -5.84 -1.97 -0.06
C ILE A 34 -6.05 -3.08 0.98
N SER A 35 -5.39 -4.22 0.76
CA SER A 35 -5.35 -5.33 1.72
C SER A 35 -3.92 -5.66 2.15
N ASP A 36 -3.72 -5.91 3.43
CA ASP A 36 -2.42 -6.27 4.00
C ASP A 36 -2.09 -7.77 3.88
N ASN A 37 -0.90 -8.15 4.32
CA ASN A 37 -0.41 -9.54 4.28
C ASN A 37 -1.11 -10.47 5.29
N ASN A 38 -1.96 -9.94 6.17
CA ASN A 38 -2.83 -10.70 7.07
C ASN A 38 -4.23 -10.86 6.47
N LYS A 39 -4.42 -10.50 5.20
CA LYS A 39 -5.72 -10.53 4.50
C LYS A 39 -6.74 -9.62 5.15
N LYS A 40 -6.27 -8.52 5.74
CA LYS A 40 -7.11 -7.49 6.32
C LYS A 40 -7.26 -6.36 5.32
N ILE A 41 -8.51 -5.95 5.08
CA ILE A 41 -8.80 -4.71 4.36
C ILE A 41 -8.38 -3.53 5.24
N VAL A 42 -7.46 -2.71 4.73
CA VAL A 42 -6.92 -1.53 5.40
C VAL A 42 -7.41 -0.23 4.77
N LEU A 43 -7.87 -0.29 3.52
CA LEU A 43 -8.58 0.77 2.83
C LEU A 43 -9.69 0.11 1.99
N ALA A 44 -10.93 0.55 2.09
CA ALA A 44 -12.09 -0.11 1.46
C ALA A 44 -12.81 0.84 0.50
N GLU A 45 -12.57 0.70 -0.81
CA GLU A 45 -13.15 1.54 -1.88
C GLU A 45 -13.19 3.03 -1.51
N GLU A 46 -12.09 3.58 -0.98
CA GLU A 46 -12.07 5.00 -0.65
C GLU A 46 -11.94 5.83 -1.93
N PRO A 47 -12.83 6.83 -2.14
CA PRO A 47 -12.74 7.69 -3.30
C PRO A 47 -11.56 8.65 -3.17
N ILE A 48 -10.75 8.73 -4.23
CA ILE A 48 -9.68 9.71 -4.34
C ILE A 48 -9.74 10.42 -5.69
N GLU A 49 -9.47 11.72 -5.66
CA GLU A 49 -9.13 12.49 -6.84
C GLU A 49 -7.65 12.23 -7.16
N VAL A 50 -7.38 11.80 -8.39
CA VAL A 50 -6.05 11.45 -8.88
C VAL A 50 -5.46 12.65 -9.61
N THR A 51 -4.25 13.00 -9.23
CA THR A 51 -3.42 14.00 -9.90
C THR A 51 -2.13 13.33 -10.34
N ASP A 52 -1.56 13.77 -11.45
CA ASP A 52 -0.25 13.32 -11.94
C ASP A 52 0.85 13.78 -10.95
N ILE A 53 1.31 12.87 -10.09
CA ILE A 53 2.26 13.21 -9.01
C ILE A 53 3.71 13.24 -9.48
N ASP A 54 4.03 12.56 -10.58
CA ASP A 54 5.37 12.46 -11.13
C ASP A 54 5.58 13.33 -12.39
N SER A 55 4.54 14.04 -12.83
CA SER A 55 4.52 14.98 -13.95
C SER A 55 4.88 14.32 -15.29
N ASP A 56 4.47 13.06 -15.49
CA ASP A 56 4.70 12.30 -16.73
C ASP A 56 3.59 12.51 -17.79
N GLY A 57 2.52 13.24 -17.43
CA GLY A 57 1.38 13.55 -18.26
C GLY A 57 0.29 12.48 -18.29
N LYS A 58 0.35 11.47 -17.42
CA LYS A 58 -0.63 10.40 -17.30
C LYS A 58 -1.14 10.28 -15.87
N LEU A 59 -2.33 9.70 -15.73
CA LEU A 59 -2.87 9.30 -14.45
C LEU A 59 -2.81 7.78 -14.37
N THR A 60 -2.07 7.28 -13.40
CA THR A 60 -1.68 5.87 -13.32
C THR A 60 -2.03 5.25 -11.96
N ILE A 61 -1.87 3.92 -11.87
CA ILE A 61 -2.00 3.21 -10.59
C ILE A 61 -1.01 3.76 -9.55
N ASN A 62 0.21 4.13 -9.97
CA ASN A 62 1.21 4.74 -9.09
C ASN A 62 0.67 6.02 -8.43
N ASP A 63 0.01 6.89 -9.20
CA ASP A 63 -0.57 8.13 -8.69
C ASP A 63 -1.69 7.85 -7.69
N ALA A 64 -2.61 6.97 -8.06
CA ALA A 64 -3.73 6.60 -7.20
C ALA A 64 -3.25 6.02 -5.86
N LEU A 65 -2.31 5.07 -5.89
CA LEU A 65 -1.78 4.48 -4.68
C LEU A 65 -0.99 5.49 -3.86
N TYR A 66 -0.13 6.31 -4.46
CA TYR A 66 0.60 7.35 -3.73
C TYR A 66 -0.37 8.29 -2.99
N ILE A 67 -1.37 8.81 -3.68
CA ILE A 67 -2.37 9.74 -3.11
C ILE A 67 -3.21 9.08 -2.02
N ALA A 68 -3.58 7.80 -2.20
CA ALA A 68 -4.28 7.05 -1.16
C ALA A 68 -3.46 6.99 0.15
N HIS A 69 -2.15 6.79 0.06
CA HIS A 69 -1.30 6.79 1.25
C HIS A 69 -1.15 8.19 1.85
N GLU A 70 -1.00 9.25 1.03
CA GLU A 70 -0.98 10.63 1.56
C GLU A 70 -2.25 10.98 2.35
N LYS A 71 -3.41 10.51 1.88
CA LYS A 71 -4.71 10.83 2.49
C LYS A 71 -5.02 9.98 3.72
N PHE A 72 -4.72 8.68 3.66
CA PHE A 72 -5.30 7.71 4.58
C PHE A 72 -4.29 6.90 5.39
N TYR A 73 -2.99 6.99 5.09
CA TYR A 73 -1.95 6.31 5.86
C TYR A 73 -1.31 7.26 6.88
N GLU A 74 -1.12 6.79 8.12
CA GLU A 74 -0.44 7.57 9.14
C GLU A 74 1.02 7.83 8.76
N GLY A 75 1.39 9.11 8.63
CA GLY A 75 2.71 9.51 8.12
C GLY A 75 2.80 9.62 6.59
N GLY A 76 1.67 9.49 5.88
CA GLY A 76 1.56 9.74 4.44
C GLY A 76 2.28 8.71 3.57
N ALA A 77 2.45 9.04 2.29
CA ALA A 77 3.16 8.17 1.35
C ALA A 77 4.61 7.93 1.75
N ALA A 78 5.27 8.92 2.36
CA ALA A 78 6.65 8.79 2.84
C ALA A 78 6.84 7.61 3.83
N ALA A 79 5.84 7.31 4.65
CA ALA A 79 5.87 6.20 5.59
C ALA A 79 5.30 4.90 5.01
N GLY A 80 4.24 5.01 4.20
CA GLY A 80 3.41 3.89 3.79
C GLY A 80 3.67 3.32 2.40
N TYR A 81 4.30 4.08 1.50
CA TYR A 81 4.36 3.77 0.08
C TYR A 81 5.78 3.86 -0.48
N LYS A 82 6.12 2.94 -1.38
CA LYS A 82 7.34 3.02 -2.17
C LYS A 82 7.19 2.20 -3.44
N SER A 83 7.64 2.75 -4.56
CA SER A 83 7.76 2.06 -5.83
C SER A 83 9.16 2.25 -6.43
N SER A 84 9.57 1.30 -7.28
CA SER A 84 10.82 1.38 -8.01
C SER A 84 10.72 0.70 -9.38
N VAL A 85 11.56 1.12 -10.32
CA VAL A 85 11.65 0.50 -11.65
C VAL A 85 12.54 -0.73 -11.56
N GLY A 86 11.93 -1.90 -11.76
CA GLY A 86 12.62 -3.18 -11.83
C GLY A 86 12.71 -3.73 -13.26
N GLN A 87 13.07 -5.01 -13.37
CA GLN A 87 13.15 -5.72 -14.65
C GLN A 87 11.83 -5.70 -15.44
N TRP A 88 10.69 -5.64 -14.73
CA TRP A 88 9.35 -5.76 -15.30
C TRP A 88 8.59 -4.41 -15.36
N GLY A 89 9.30 -3.30 -15.16
CA GLY A 89 8.70 -1.97 -15.10
C GLY A 89 8.54 -1.45 -13.67
N LEU A 90 7.70 -0.42 -13.50
CA LEU A 90 7.43 0.20 -12.21
C LEU A 90 6.59 -0.73 -11.33
N GLY A 91 7.14 -1.12 -10.18
CA GLY A 91 6.50 -2.02 -9.22
C GLY A 91 6.56 -1.50 -7.79
N LEU A 92 5.81 -2.15 -6.90
CA LEU A 92 5.79 -1.83 -5.47
C LEU A 92 7.02 -2.39 -4.75
N ASP A 93 7.65 -1.55 -3.93
CA ASP A 93 8.62 -1.94 -2.91
C ASP A 93 7.98 -1.96 -1.51
N LYS A 94 6.91 -1.17 -1.31
CA LYS A 94 6.17 -1.04 -0.06
C LYS A 94 4.72 -0.67 -0.34
N LEU A 95 3.81 -1.36 0.33
CA LEU A 95 2.38 -1.08 0.31
C LEU A 95 1.85 -1.04 1.73
N TRP A 96 1.19 0.06 2.10
CA TRP A 96 0.61 0.29 3.42
C TRP A 96 1.59 0.05 4.59
N GLY A 97 2.83 0.48 4.42
CA GLY A 97 3.90 0.31 5.40
C GLY A 97 4.63 -1.04 5.33
N ILE A 98 4.18 -1.97 4.49
CA ILE A 98 4.67 -3.34 4.45
C ILE A 98 5.64 -3.54 3.28
N GLU A 99 6.90 -3.87 3.61
CA GLU A 99 7.91 -4.32 2.66
C GLU A 99 7.87 -5.86 2.58
N ASN A 100 7.53 -6.42 1.42
CA ASN A 100 7.33 -7.85 1.19
C ASN A 100 8.18 -8.39 0.04
N GLY A 101 9.33 -7.77 -0.21
CA GLY A 101 10.28 -8.22 -1.24
C GLY A 101 9.73 -8.21 -2.67
N GLY A 102 8.77 -7.33 -2.97
CA GLY A 102 8.15 -7.23 -4.29
C GLY A 102 6.93 -8.12 -4.53
N SER A 103 6.50 -8.89 -3.53
CA SER A 103 5.31 -9.76 -3.64
C SER A 103 4.02 -8.99 -3.36
N TYR A 104 3.54 -8.30 -4.40
CA TYR A 104 2.30 -7.51 -4.40
C TYR A 104 1.44 -7.82 -5.62
N GLY A 105 0.12 -7.68 -5.49
CA GLY A 105 -0.81 -7.75 -6.60
C GLY A 105 -1.58 -6.44 -6.75
N TYR A 106 -1.93 -6.10 -7.98
CA TYR A 106 -2.72 -4.93 -8.30
C TYR A 106 -3.63 -5.19 -9.51
N TYR A 107 -4.89 -4.79 -9.37
CA TYR A 107 -5.95 -4.99 -10.35
C TYR A 107 -6.67 -3.67 -10.60
N VAL A 108 -7.04 -3.43 -11.85
CA VAL A 108 -7.90 -2.31 -12.24
C VAL A 108 -9.18 -2.88 -12.83
N ASN A 109 -10.33 -2.54 -12.23
CA ASN A 109 -11.63 -3.06 -12.64
C ASN A 109 -11.66 -4.60 -12.75
N HIS A 110 -11.01 -5.28 -11.81
CA HIS A 110 -10.84 -6.74 -11.73
C HIS A 110 -10.00 -7.36 -12.85
N VAL A 111 -9.27 -6.55 -13.61
CA VAL A 111 -8.28 -6.98 -14.60
C VAL A 111 -6.88 -6.80 -14.01
N ALA A 112 -6.05 -7.83 -14.10
CA ALA A 112 -4.67 -7.76 -13.63
C ALA A 112 -3.91 -6.67 -14.41
N ALA A 113 -3.24 -5.77 -13.70
CA ALA A 113 -2.42 -4.74 -14.34
C ALA A 113 -1.01 -5.26 -14.63
N ASN A 114 -0.38 -4.70 -15.67
CA ASN A 114 0.97 -5.07 -16.11
C ASN A 114 2.06 -4.37 -15.30
N GLY A 115 1.73 -3.26 -14.65
CA GLY A 115 2.62 -2.49 -13.79
C GLY A 115 1.94 -1.27 -13.21
N LEU A 116 2.62 -0.56 -12.32
CA LEU A 116 2.06 0.65 -11.71
C LEU A 116 1.90 1.82 -12.68
N SER A 117 2.55 1.76 -13.85
CA SER A 117 2.44 2.76 -14.91
C SER A 117 1.20 2.59 -15.81
N ASP A 118 0.36 1.58 -15.55
CA ASP A 118 -0.88 1.39 -16.30
C ASP A 118 -1.83 2.58 -16.04
N ILE A 119 -2.40 3.11 -17.12
CA ILE A 119 -3.28 4.28 -17.09
C ILE A 119 -4.63 3.90 -16.50
N ILE A 120 -5.16 4.75 -15.63
CA ILE A 120 -6.49 4.58 -15.02
C ILE A 120 -7.47 5.61 -15.56
N ALA A 121 -8.72 5.18 -15.70
CA ALA A 121 -9.83 6.04 -16.13
C ALA A 121 -10.62 6.56 -14.93
N ASN A 122 -11.45 7.58 -15.15
CA ASN A 122 -12.44 8.01 -14.16
C ASN A 122 -13.36 6.84 -13.75
N ASP A 123 -13.73 6.81 -12.49
CA ASP A 123 -14.52 5.78 -11.81
C ASP A 123 -13.88 4.38 -11.81
N ALA A 124 -12.56 4.27 -12.05
CA ALA A 124 -11.86 2.99 -11.95
C ALA A 124 -11.81 2.47 -10.51
N LEU A 125 -11.92 1.14 -10.37
CA LEU A 125 -11.60 0.42 -9.14
C LEU A 125 -10.13 0.01 -9.18
N VAL A 126 -9.34 0.45 -8.20
CA VAL A 126 -7.93 0.10 -8.06
C VAL A 126 -7.77 -0.73 -6.79
N ASP A 127 -7.55 -2.03 -6.96
CA ASP A 127 -7.31 -2.94 -5.85
C ASP A 127 -5.81 -3.26 -5.78
N ALA A 128 -5.21 -3.07 -4.62
CA ALA A 128 -3.83 -3.48 -4.35
C ALA A 128 -3.75 -4.34 -3.08
N PHE A 129 -2.86 -5.33 -3.09
CA PHE A 129 -2.71 -6.21 -1.93
C PHE A 129 -1.29 -6.73 -1.76
N VAL A 130 -0.94 -7.02 -0.51
CA VAL A 130 0.28 -7.71 -0.15
C VAL A 130 0.00 -9.21 -0.11
N TYR A 131 0.75 -10.02 -0.85
CA TYR A 131 0.61 -11.47 -0.76
C TYR A 131 0.96 -11.96 0.65
N SER A 132 0.06 -12.72 1.27
CA SER A 132 0.30 -13.43 2.52
C SER A 132 1.30 -14.58 2.33
N ASP A 133 1.30 -15.22 1.16
CA ASP A 133 2.30 -16.21 0.74
C ASP A 133 3.22 -15.67 -0.36
N ALA A 134 4.30 -15.00 0.05
CA ALA A 134 5.31 -14.45 -0.85
C ALA A 134 6.15 -15.50 -1.62
N LYS A 135 6.02 -16.80 -1.29
CA LYS A 135 6.84 -17.85 -1.92
C LYS A 135 6.10 -18.51 -3.07
N SER A 136 4.84 -18.87 -2.85
CA SER A 136 4.05 -19.60 -3.85
C SER A 136 2.99 -18.74 -4.53
N TYR A 137 2.79 -17.50 -4.07
CA TYR A 137 1.79 -16.57 -4.61
C TYR A 137 0.40 -17.23 -4.66
N SER A 138 0.06 -17.97 -3.59
CA SER A 138 -1.14 -18.81 -3.56
C SER A 138 -2.43 -18.01 -3.37
N ASP A 139 -2.33 -16.77 -2.90
CA ASP A 139 -3.46 -15.86 -2.71
C ASP A 139 -4.15 -15.59 -4.05
N LYS A 140 -5.45 -15.89 -4.10
CA LYS A 140 -6.29 -15.64 -5.27
C LYS A 140 -6.94 -14.28 -5.14
N TYR A 141 -6.76 -13.43 -6.15
CA TYR A 141 -7.53 -12.21 -6.24
C TYR A 141 -9.00 -12.56 -6.43
N THR A 142 -9.86 -11.99 -5.57
CA THR A 142 -11.30 -12.21 -5.60
C THR A 142 -12.05 -10.90 -5.65
N TYR A 143 -13.23 -10.92 -6.25
CA TYR A 143 -14.06 -9.75 -6.45
C TYR A 143 -15.54 -10.14 -6.51
N PHE A 144 -16.40 -9.18 -6.19
CA PHE A 144 -17.84 -9.32 -6.37
C PHE A 144 -18.26 -8.81 -7.74
N THR A 145 -19.21 -9.47 -8.39
CA THR A 145 -19.63 -9.10 -9.75
C THR A 145 -20.41 -7.79 -9.83
N MET A 146 -21.03 -7.36 -8.71
CA MET A 146 -21.69 -6.06 -8.61
C MET A 146 -20.67 -4.92 -8.42
N ARG A 147 -21.00 -3.74 -8.96
CA ARG A 147 -20.22 -2.50 -8.81
C ARG A 147 -21.12 -1.32 -8.48
N ASN A 148 -20.54 -0.27 -7.89
CA ASN A 148 -21.08 1.08 -7.76
C ASN A 148 -22.49 1.12 -7.13
N HIS A 149 -22.56 0.94 -5.81
CA HIS A 149 -23.83 1.00 -5.12
C HIS A 149 -24.26 2.44 -4.82
N PRO A 150 -25.51 2.81 -5.14
CA PRO A 150 -26.06 4.07 -4.68
C PRO A 150 -26.29 4.02 -3.18
N ASP A 151 -26.33 5.21 -2.58
CA ASP A 151 -26.89 5.39 -1.24
C ASP A 151 -28.29 4.75 -1.17
N SER A 152 -28.49 3.89 -0.17
CA SER A 152 -29.67 3.02 -0.09
C SER A 152 -30.31 3.09 1.30
N ASP A 153 -31.60 2.77 1.41
CA ASP A 153 -32.29 2.80 2.71
C ASP A 153 -32.05 1.52 3.53
N PRO A 154 -32.26 1.54 4.86
CA PRO A 154 -32.13 0.36 5.70
C PRO A 154 -33.03 -0.79 5.21
N GLY A 155 -32.47 -1.99 5.18
CA GLY A 155 -33.13 -3.17 4.61
C GLY A 155 -32.80 -3.39 3.14
N TYR A 156 -31.86 -2.63 2.57
CA TYR A 156 -31.36 -2.86 1.22
C TYR A 156 -30.78 -4.28 1.08
N GLU A 157 -31.29 -5.00 0.08
CA GLU A 157 -30.83 -6.34 -0.24
C GLU A 157 -29.81 -6.28 -1.37
N VAL A 158 -28.66 -6.91 -1.15
CA VAL A 158 -27.61 -7.08 -2.15
C VAL A 158 -27.63 -8.53 -2.63
N GLU A 159 -27.71 -8.72 -3.94
CA GLU A 159 -27.61 -10.01 -4.61
C GLU A 159 -26.43 -9.98 -5.60
N SER A 160 -25.37 -10.72 -5.32
CA SER A 160 -24.12 -10.69 -6.09
C SER A 160 -23.48 -12.07 -6.16
N SER A 161 -22.37 -12.19 -6.88
CA SER A 161 -21.56 -13.40 -6.95
C SER A 161 -20.10 -13.10 -6.60
N LEU A 162 -19.50 -13.97 -5.79
CA LEU A 162 -18.08 -13.94 -5.47
C LEU A 162 -17.29 -14.77 -6.49
N MET A 163 -16.35 -14.12 -7.16
CA MET A 163 -15.49 -14.72 -8.17
C MET A 163 -14.03 -14.58 -7.78
N TYR A 164 -13.19 -15.49 -8.26
CA TYR A 164 -11.74 -15.37 -8.22
C TYR A 164 -11.14 -15.44 -9.62
N VAL A 165 -10.02 -14.76 -9.80
CA VAL A 165 -9.25 -14.82 -11.05
C VAL A 165 -8.28 -16.01 -10.99
N ASP A 166 -8.37 -16.84 -12.01
CA ASP A 166 -7.46 -17.96 -12.27
C ASP A 166 -6.88 -17.84 -13.68
N PHE A 167 -5.96 -18.71 -14.05
CA PHE A 167 -5.38 -18.73 -15.39
C PHE A 167 -5.65 -20.08 -16.07
N ASP A 168 -6.07 -20.03 -17.33
CA ASP A 168 -6.22 -21.25 -18.12
C ASP A 168 -4.86 -21.78 -18.63
N ALA A 169 -4.89 -22.87 -19.42
CA ALA A 169 -3.68 -23.48 -19.96
C ALA A 169 -2.86 -22.55 -20.89
N ASN A 170 -3.48 -21.49 -21.42
CA ASN A 170 -2.85 -20.48 -22.28
C ASN A 170 -2.44 -19.23 -21.49
N TRP A 171 -2.48 -19.28 -20.16
CA TRP A 171 -2.21 -18.14 -19.29
C TRP A 171 -3.18 -16.97 -19.51
N THR A 172 -4.38 -17.25 -20.02
CA THR A 172 -5.43 -16.24 -20.13
C THR A 172 -6.19 -16.17 -18.81
N PRO A 173 -6.43 -14.96 -18.25
CA PRO A 173 -7.21 -14.83 -17.03
C PRO A 173 -8.65 -15.30 -17.26
N VAL A 174 -9.14 -16.14 -16.35
CA VAL A 174 -10.51 -16.66 -16.34
C VAL A 174 -11.10 -16.51 -14.95
N SER A 175 -12.37 -16.11 -14.88
CA SER A 175 -13.08 -15.96 -13.61
C SER A 175 -13.79 -17.26 -13.24
N LYS A 176 -13.64 -17.69 -11.98
CA LYS A 176 -14.28 -18.89 -11.43
C LYS A 176 -15.03 -18.53 -10.14
N PRO A 177 -16.16 -19.19 -9.86
CA PRO A 177 -16.92 -18.92 -8.64
C PRO A 177 -16.15 -19.39 -7.40
N VAL A 178 -16.34 -18.68 -6.29
CA VAL A 178 -15.90 -19.11 -4.96
C VAL A 178 -17.11 -19.67 -4.22
N ALA A 179 -17.18 -20.99 -4.08
CA ALA A 179 -18.25 -21.65 -3.33
C ALA A 179 -17.88 -21.83 -1.86
N GLY A 180 -18.87 -21.73 -0.96
CA GLY A 180 -18.68 -22.01 0.46
C GLY A 180 -17.93 -20.92 1.25
N ALA A 181 -17.60 -19.78 0.64
CA ALA A 181 -17.07 -18.62 1.34
C ALA A 181 -18.15 -17.94 2.20
N LYS A 182 -17.77 -17.54 3.42
CA LYS A 182 -18.63 -16.80 4.34
C LYS A 182 -18.56 -15.31 4.06
N ILE A 183 -19.71 -14.66 3.95
CA ILE A 183 -19.81 -13.22 3.79
C ILE A 183 -19.59 -12.53 5.13
N THR A 184 -18.86 -11.43 5.12
CA THR A 184 -18.65 -10.56 6.28
C THR A 184 -19.15 -9.15 5.98
N VAL A 185 -19.64 -8.46 7.01
CA VAL A 185 -20.06 -7.06 6.94
C VAL A 185 -19.34 -6.31 8.06
N ASN A 186 -18.63 -5.23 7.72
CA ASN A 186 -17.83 -4.44 8.65
C ASN A 186 -16.84 -5.29 9.46
N GLY A 187 -16.27 -6.33 8.82
CA GLY A 187 -15.34 -7.29 9.43
C GLY A 187 -15.98 -8.33 10.34
N LYS A 188 -17.31 -8.37 10.48
CA LYS A 188 -18.03 -9.38 11.27
C LYS A 188 -18.57 -10.48 10.35
N GLU A 189 -18.37 -11.74 10.72
CA GLU A 189 -18.98 -12.87 10.01
C GLU A 189 -20.51 -12.79 10.05
N THR A 190 -21.13 -13.18 8.95
CA THR A 190 -22.58 -13.37 8.82
C THR A 190 -22.89 -14.86 8.63
N ASP A 191 -24.17 -15.22 8.73
CA ASP A 191 -24.63 -16.58 8.42
C ASP A 191 -24.74 -16.85 6.89
N VAL A 192 -24.42 -15.86 6.05
CA VAL A 192 -24.52 -15.98 4.60
C VAL A 192 -23.26 -16.65 4.05
N VAL A 193 -23.49 -17.70 3.27
CA VAL A 193 -22.45 -18.47 2.58
C VAL A 193 -22.74 -18.49 1.09
N THR A 194 -21.70 -18.38 0.28
CA THR A 194 -21.78 -18.41 -1.18
C THR A 194 -22.17 -19.79 -1.71
N GLY A 195 -23.06 -19.82 -2.71
CA GLY A 195 -23.47 -21.04 -3.43
C GLY A 195 -22.38 -21.56 -4.37
N ASP A 196 -22.66 -22.66 -5.06
CA ASP A 196 -21.73 -23.32 -6.00
C ASP A 196 -21.31 -22.41 -7.18
N ASP A 197 -22.17 -21.47 -7.57
CA ASP A 197 -21.93 -20.44 -8.57
C ASP A 197 -21.36 -19.13 -7.99
N GLY A 198 -20.99 -19.14 -6.70
CA GLY A 198 -20.50 -17.98 -5.97
C GLY A 198 -21.60 -17.01 -5.56
N SER A 199 -22.88 -17.27 -5.86
CA SER A 199 -23.99 -16.38 -5.54
C SER A 199 -24.21 -16.25 -4.03
N PHE A 200 -24.64 -15.07 -3.60
CA PHE A 200 -25.10 -14.82 -2.24
C PHE A 200 -26.12 -13.69 -2.21
N LYS A 201 -26.88 -13.62 -1.11
CA LYS A 201 -27.80 -12.55 -0.80
C LYS A 201 -27.61 -12.09 0.63
N ILE A 202 -27.47 -10.78 0.85
CA ILE A 202 -27.30 -10.18 2.19
C ILE A 202 -28.17 -8.93 2.31
N THR A 203 -28.73 -8.71 3.50
CA THR A 203 -29.50 -7.51 3.82
C THR A 203 -28.65 -6.58 4.68
N LEU A 204 -28.58 -5.31 4.31
CA LEU A 204 -27.83 -4.28 5.03
C LEU A 204 -28.79 -3.35 5.77
N THR A 205 -28.57 -3.21 7.07
CA THR A 205 -29.43 -2.40 7.96
C THR A 205 -28.68 -1.37 8.79
N GLU A 206 -27.39 -1.53 9.00
CA GLU A 206 -26.57 -0.59 9.79
C GLU A 206 -26.39 0.71 8.99
N PRO A 207 -26.76 1.89 9.52
CA PRO A 207 -26.52 3.16 8.83
C PRO A 207 -25.04 3.46 8.60
N GLY A 208 -24.74 4.20 7.53
CA GLY A 208 -23.40 4.58 7.12
C GLY A 208 -22.75 3.62 6.12
N LYS A 209 -21.43 3.78 5.94
CA LYS A 209 -20.62 2.96 5.01
C LYS A 209 -20.48 1.53 5.54
N ASN A 210 -21.17 0.60 4.88
CA ASN A 210 -21.03 -0.83 5.13
C ASN A 210 -19.98 -1.41 4.18
N VAL A 211 -18.96 -2.06 4.73
CA VAL A 211 -17.93 -2.78 3.97
C VAL A 211 -18.33 -4.25 3.93
N VAL A 212 -18.67 -4.75 2.75
CA VAL A 212 -18.97 -6.17 2.55
C VAL A 212 -17.75 -6.87 1.98
N SER A 213 -17.40 -8.00 2.57
CA SER A 213 -16.24 -8.81 2.20
C SER A 213 -16.55 -10.30 2.37
N ALA A 214 -15.56 -11.17 2.19
CA ALA A 214 -15.69 -12.60 2.39
C ALA A 214 -14.41 -13.24 2.91
N VAL A 215 -14.58 -14.35 3.62
CA VAL A 215 -13.51 -15.26 4.04
C VAL A 215 -13.80 -16.67 3.55
N SER A 216 -12.76 -17.46 3.33
CA SER A 216 -12.87 -18.81 2.78
C SER A 216 -11.92 -19.76 3.51
N ASP A 217 -12.45 -20.92 3.93
CA ASP A 217 -11.68 -21.99 4.56
C ASP A 217 -11.04 -22.94 3.52
N THR A 218 -11.52 -22.92 2.27
CA THR A 218 -11.11 -23.86 1.21
C THR A 218 -10.11 -23.27 0.23
N LEU A 219 -10.26 -21.98 -0.09
CA LEU A 219 -9.38 -21.20 -0.94
C LEU A 219 -8.65 -20.11 -0.16
N ASN A 220 -7.35 -19.94 -0.46
CA ASN A 220 -6.57 -18.80 0.01
C ASN A 220 -6.93 -17.56 -0.82
N ILE A 221 -7.83 -16.73 -0.31
CA ILE A 221 -8.35 -15.56 -1.04
C ILE A 221 -7.78 -14.25 -0.50
N VAL A 222 -7.53 -13.31 -1.41
CA VAL A 222 -7.45 -11.88 -1.11
C VAL A 222 -8.88 -11.43 -0.80
N PRO A 223 -9.13 -10.72 0.32
CA PRO A 223 -10.50 -10.37 0.72
C PRO A 223 -11.14 -9.48 -0.34
N PRO A 224 -12.28 -9.89 -0.94
CA PRO A 224 -13.01 -9.07 -1.89
C PRO A 224 -13.64 -7.90 -1.13
N THR A 225 -13.89 -6.78 -1.79
CA THR A 225 -14.52 -5.63 -1.15
C THR A 225 -15.56 -5.01 -2.07
N PHE A 226 -16.71 -4.66 -1.51
CA PHE A 226 -17.54 -3.58 -2.03
C PHE A 226 -18.15 -2.82 -0.86
N THR A 227 -18.57 -1.59 -1.13
CA THR A 227 -19.14 -0.72 -0.11
C THR A 227 -20.55 -0.28 -0.49
N VAL A 228 -21.41 -0.21 0.51
CA VAL A 228 -22.77 0.32 0.38
C VAL A 228 -23.01 1.29 1.51
N ASN A 229 -23.36 2.52 1.17
CA ASN A 229 -23.78 3.49 2.17
C ASN A 229 -25.28 3.34 2.44
N ILE A 230 -25.65 3.13 3.70
CA ILE A 230 -27.04 3.01 4.13
C ILE A 230 -27.47 4.33 4.79
N ASN A 231 -28.54 4.93 4.26
CA ASN A 231 -29.12 6.17 4.75
C ASN A 231 -29.58 6.03 6.21
N GLY A 232 -29.31 7.05 7.00
CA GLY A 232 -29.71 7.11 8.40
C GLY A 232 -28.69 7.86 9.24
N GLU A 233 -29.02 8.05 10.52
CA GLU A 233 -28.10 8.67 11.47
C GLU A 233 -27.08 7.63 11.94
N THR A 234 -25.80 7.85 11.66
CA THR A 234 -24.71 7.02 12.16
C THR A 234 -24.51 7.29 13.65
N THR A 235 -24.65 6.27 14.50
CA THR A 235 -24.21 6.38 15.90
C THR A 235 -22.68 6.36 15.96
N SER A 236 -22.03 7.49 15.74
CA SER A 236 -20.58 7.62 15.91
C SER A 236 -20.19 7.36 17.36
N THR A 237 -19.70 6.15 17.64
CA THR A 237 -18.97 5.90 18.88
C THR A 237 -17.54 6.36 18.65
N THR A 238 -17.27 7.64 18.94
CA THR A 238 -15.90 8.16 18.99
C THR A 238 -15.15 7.43 20.10
N THR A 239 -14.37 6.41 19.76
CA THR A 239 -13.29 5.92 20.64
C THR A 239 -12.18 6.96 20.64
N THR A 240 -12.28 7.91 21.56
CA THR A 240 -11.19 8.79 21.95
C THR A 240 -10.08 7.90 22.54
N SER A 241 -9.06 7.61 21.75
CA SER A 241 -7.80 7.06 22.26
C SER A 241 -7.13 8.15 23.10
N SER A 242 -7.30 8.07 24.41
CA SER A 242 -6.55 8.89 25.36
C SER A 242 -5.07 8.48 25.28
N ALA A 243 -4.28 9.31 24.60
CA ALA A 243 -2.82 9.26 24.68
C ALA A 243 -2.40 9.45 26.16
N THR A 244 -1.86 8.38 26.75
CA THR A 244 -1.21 8.45 28.06
C THR A 244 0.20 8.98 27.84
N THR A 245 0.39 10.30 28.00
CA THR A 245 1.70 10.94 28.02
C THR A 245 2.44 10.47 29.28
N THR A 246 3.38 9.55 29.13
CA THR A 246 4.31 9.20 30.22
C THR A 246 5.42 10.25 30.26
N THR A 247 5.27 11.25 31.13
CA THR A 247 6.32 12.20 31.46
C THR A 247 7.38 11.49 32.31
N THR A 248 8.57 11.23 31.74
CA THR A 248 9.75 10.80 32.51
C THR A 248 10.37 12.03 33.17
N GLU A 249 10.05 12.27 34.44
CA GLU A 249 10.75 13.26 35.26
C GLU A 249 12.12 12.70 35.68
N THR A 250 13.19 13.36 35.22
CA THR A 250 14.57 13.13 35.67
C THR A 250 14.78 13.87 36.99
N THR A 251 14.92 13.14 38.10
CA THR A 251 15.30 13.71 39.40
C THR A 251 16.81 13.57 39.62
N THR A 252 17.51 14.70 39.54
CA THR A 252 18.91 14.86 39.94
C THR A 252 18.96 14.99 41.47
N THR A 253 19.57 14.01 42.15
CA THR A 253 19.84 14.11 43.60
C THR A 253 21.34 14.17 43.85
N THR A 254 21.81 15.37 44.16
CA THR A 254 23.14 15.65 44.71
C THR A 254 23.15 15.31 46.19
N ALA A 255 24.02 14.39 46.63
CA ALA A 255 24.39 14.26 48.04
C ALA A 255 25.90 14.03 48.18
N LYS A 256 26.54 15.01 48.81
CA LYS A 256 27.96 15.10 49.16
C LYS A 256 28.12 14.68 50.63
N THR A 257 29.03 13.74 50.93
CA THR A 257 29.58 13.56 52.30
C THR A 257 30.92 12.82 52.19
N THR A 258 32.05 13.52 52.24
CA THR A 258 32.95 13.71 53.41
C THR A 258 33.72 12.45 53.81
N ALA A 259 35.05 12.53 53.65
CA ALA A 259 36.02 11.49 54.00
C ALA A 259 36.49 11.55 55.46
N LYS A 260 37.26 10.51 55.84
CA LYS A 260 38.11 10.26 57.04
C LYS A 260 37.38 9.64 58.26
N THR A 261 37.86 8.62 58.98
CA THR A 261 39.18 7.98 59.11
C THR A 261 39.07 6.62 59.88
N THR A 262 40.05 5.73 59.67
CA THR A 262 40.61 4.70 60.61
C THR A 262 39.86 3.39 60.88
N ALA A 263 40.45 2.27 60.47
CA ALA A 263 40.96 1.25 61.40
C ALA A 263 41.93 0.28 60.67
N LYS A 264 42.95 -0.11 61.42
CA LYS A 264 44.17 -0.84 61.04
C LYS A 264 44.03 -2.27 61.54
N THR A 265 44.33 -3.27 60.71
CA THR A 265 44.74 -4.60 61.18
C THR A 265 45.73 -5.27 60.22
N THR A 266 46.93 -5.40 60.76
CA THR A 266 47.84 -6.56 60.68
C THR A 266 48.53 -6.91 59.36
N ALA A 267 49.85 -6.71 59.40
CA ALA A 267 50.84 -7.14 58.42
C ALA A 267 51.01 -8.66 58.36
N LYS A 268 51.41 -9.18 57.19
CA LYS A 268 52.58 -10.06 57.08
C LYS A 268 53.16 -10.00 55.67
N ALA A 269 54.46 -9.74 55.62
CA ALA A 269 55.28 -9.57 54.43
C ALA A 269 55.62 -10.92 53.77
N THR A 270 55.80 -10.92 52.44
CA THR A 270 56.99 -11.53 51.82
C THR A 270 57.26 -10.96 50.42
N THR A 271 58.41 -10.31 50.35
CA THR A 271 59.31 -9.94 49.22
C THR A 271 59.17 -10.68 47.88
N ALA A 272 59.18 -9.96 46.74
CA ALA A 272 60.39 -9.68 45.92
C ALA A 272 60.10 -9.50 44.40
N LYS A 273 60.80 -8.49 43.82
CA LYS A 273 61.32 -8.34 42.44
C LYS A 273 60.37 -8.04 41.25
N LYS A 274 60.32 -6.74 40.91
CA LYS A 274 60.93 -6.01 39.75
C LYS A 274 60.91 -6.65 38.33
N SER A 275 60.71 -5.73 37.36
CA SER A 275 61.11 -5.73 35.93
C SER A 275 60.09 -6.36 34.98
N ASP A 276 59.77 -5.86 33.79
CA ASP A 276 60.12 -4.66 33.02
C ASP A 276 59.03 -4.54 31.94
N SER A 277 58.72 -3.33 31.50
CA SER A 277 58.18 -3.07 30.14
C SER A 277 59.39 -2.93 29.21
N PRO A 278 59.34 -3.26 27.89
CA PRO A 278 58.46 -2.52 26.97
C PRO A 278 58.02 -3.18 25.62
N LYS A 279 57.00 -2.55 25.04
CA LYS A 279 56.75 -2.22 23.62
C LYS A 279 56.55 -3.28 22.51
N THR A 280 55.55 -2.89 21.68
CA THR A 280 55.42 -2.96 20.20
C THR A 280 54.99 -4.26 19.53
N GLY A 281 54.03 -4.13 18.61
CA GLY A 281 53.86 -5.09 17.52
C GLY A 281 52.43 -5.15 16.97
N ASP A 282 52.04 -4.14 16.19
CA ASP A 282 50.89 -4.16 15.30
C ASP A 282 51.17 -5.11 14.12
N LYS A 283 50.31 -6.11 13.82
CA LYS A 283 50.10 -6.78 12.50
C LYS A 283 48.92 -7.77 12.52
N GLY A 284 48.16 -7.80 11.43
CA GLY A 284 47.47 -8.99 10.90
C GLY A 284 45.95 -8.80 10.77
N ALA A 285 45.38 -8.42 9.62
CA ALA A 285 45.19 -9.22 8.40
C ALA A 285 44.27 -10.44 8.58
N GLY A 286 43.17 -10.44 7.82
CA GLY A 286 42.50 -11.65 7.35
C GLY A 286 41.18 -11.99 8.04
N VAL A 287 40.06 -11.62 7.42
CA VAL A 287 38.83 -12.42 7.53
C VAL A 287 38.34 -12.74 6.13
N THR A 288 38.21 -14.05 5.94
CA THR A 288 37.92 -14.83 4.74
C THR A 288 36.42 -14.87 4.41
N VAL A 289 36.14 -14.78 3.10
CA VAL A 289 35.21 -15.60 2.28
C VAL A 289 33.85 -15.97 2.90
N PHE A 290 32.76 -15.39 2.39
CA PHE A 290 31.46 -16.05 2.31
C PHE A 290 31.17 -16.48 0.87
N ALA A 291 30.84 -17.75 0.73
CA ALA A 291 30.63 -18.46 -0.52
C ALA A 291 29.29 -18.08 -1.18
N LEU A 292 29.34 -17.88 -2.50
CA LEU A 292 28.20 -17.91 -3.40
C LEU A 292 27.60 -19.34 -3.44
N GLY A 293 26.29 -19.45 -3.26
CA GLY A 293 25.52 -20.68 -3.50
C GLY A 293 24.33 -20.36 -4.41
N ALA A 294 24.30 -21.02 -5.57
CA ALA A 294 23.49 -20.74 -6.73
C ALA A 294 21.97 -20.88 -6.54
N ALA A 295 21.20 -19.99 -7.17
CA ALA A 295 19.82 -20.23 -7.60
C ALA A 295 19.73 -19.94 -9.10
N ALA A 296 19.26 -20.92 -9.85
CA ALA A 296 19.27 -20.96 -11.30
C ALA A 296 18.40 -19.85 -11.91
N ALA A 297 19.01 -19.08 -12.82
CA ALA A 297 18.31 -18.19 -13.73
C ALA A 297 17.53 -19.02 -14.76
N VAL A 298 16.21 -18.84 -14.83
CA VAL A 298 15.43 -19.19 -16.03
C VAL A 298 15.13 -17.89 -16.75
N ALA A 299 15.91 -17.64 -17.80
CA ALA A 299 15.68 -16.57 -18.76
C ALA A 299 14.51 -16.96 -19.68
N ILE A 300 13.55 -16.06 -19.88
CA ILE A 300 12.65 -16.12 -21.04
C ILE A 300 12.69 -14.76 -21.74
N ALA A 301 13.27 -14.80 -22.93
CA ALA A 301 13.38 -13.71 -23.87
C ALA A 301 12.04 -13.47 -24.57
N PHE A 302 11.52 -12.25 -24.51
CA PHE A 302 10.54 -11.77 -25.47
C PHE A 302 11.26 -11.52 -26.81
N ARG A 303 11.16 -12.48 -27.73
CA ARG A 303 11.42 -12.26 -29.15
C ARG A 303 10.20 -11.56 -29.74
N HIS A 304 10.30 -10.25 -29.97
CA HIS A 304 9.54 -9.61 -31.03
C HIS A 304 9.95 -10.24 -32.36
N LYS A 305 8.98 -10.80 -33.08
CA LYS A 305 9.11 -11.14 -34.49
C LYS A 305 8.02 -10.37 -35.22
N ASP A 306 8.32 -9.10 -35.51
CA ASP A 306 7.65 -8.37 -36.58
C ASP A 306 8.45 -8.67 -37.85
N GLU A 307 7.88 -9.50 -38.73
CA GLU A 307 8.29 -9.62 -40.13
C GLU A 307 7.17 -8.99 -40.98
N GLU A 308 7.59 -8.17 -41.93
CA GLU A 308 6.81 -7.64 -43.07
C GLU A 308 6.15 -8.75 -43.91
#